data_AF-A0AA46TD57-F1
#
_entry.id   AF-A0AA46TD57-F1
#
_cell.length_a   1.000
_cell.length_b   1.000
_cell.length_c   1.000
_cell.angle_alpha   90.00
_cell.angle_beta   90.00
_cell.angle_gamma   90.00
#
_symmetry.space_group_name_H-M   'P 1'
#
loop_
_entity.id
_entity.type
_entity.pdbx_description
1 polymer ?
#
loop_
_entity_poly.entity_id
_entity_poly.type
_entity_poly.pdbx_seq_one_letter_code
_entity_poly.pdbx_strand_id
1 'polypeptide(L)'
;MRIIAAILIIFTFAACSKPDPNPELKDPIYSDLQTKVGAATAALEAEKKKLEGFQKDMEAVVPQTGQIKYAQKRLYESQANITRLEQELEYLKLKVEQRLKTAQSSYKKAYAKKEEWPDPKEYSSYLAEEKLRNAKRSWDVKQRMKDAGVSFDTGIGKAGGGEGGAEGHGGGEKAEGGGH
;
A
#
# COMPACT_ATOMS: atom_id res chain seq x y z
N MET A 1 -42.20 4.06 -48.36
CA MET A 1 -41.75 5.00 -47.29
C MET A 1 -41.24 4.31 -46.03
N ARG A 2 -41.89 3.25 -45.50
CA ARG A 2 -41.43 2.56 -44.26
C ARG A 2 -40.03 1.92 -44.34
N ILE A 3 -39.66 1.34 -45.48
CA ILE A 3 -38.33 0.71 -45.69
C ILE A 3 -37.20 1.76 -45.72
N ILE A 4 -37.45 2.92 -46.34
CA ILE A 4 -36.48 4.02 -46.41
C ILE A 4 -36.22 4.60 -45.01
N ALA A 5 -37.26 4.74 -44.18
CA ALA A 5 -37.11 5.17 -42.78
C ALA A 5 -36.29 4.16 -41.95
N ALA A 6 -36.50 2.86 -42.15
CA ALA A 6 -35.71 1.82 -41.48
C ALA A 6 -34.22 1.85 -41.89
N ILE A 7 -33.92 2.07 -43.18
CA ILE A 7 -32.55 2.21 -43.68
C ILE A 7 -31.87 3.46 -43.08
N LEU A 8 -32.60 4.58 -43.01
CA LEU A 8 -32.07 5.84 -42.50
C LEU A 8 -31.74 5.75 -40.99
N ILE A 9 -32.52 4.98 -40.23
CA ILE A 9 -32.25 4.66 -38.81
C ILE A 9 -31.00 3.79 -38.67
N ILE A 10 -30.76 2.80 -39.54
CA ILE A 10 -29.55 1.97 -39.48
C ILE A 10 -28.29 2.80 -39.75
N PHE A 11 -28.35 3.77 -40.67
CA PHE A 11 -27.22 4.67 -40.95
C PHE A 11 -26.90 5.64 -39.80
N THR A 12 -27.88 6.03 -38.99
CA THR A 12 -27.60 6.88 -37.81
C THR A 12 -26.87 6.12 -36.70
N PHE A 13 -27.06 4.79 -36.59
CA PHE A 13 -26.31 3.97 -35.63
C PHE A 13 -24.89 3.62 -36.09
N ALA A 14 -24.63 3.53 -37.40
CA ALA A 14 -23.30 3.18 -37.93
C ALA A 14 -22.25 4.31 -37.83
N ALA A 15 -22.67 5.57 -37.65
CA ALA A 15 -21.79 6.74 -37.69
C ALA A 15 -21.24 7.17 -36.31
N CYS A 16 -21.58 6.48 -35.22
CA CYS A 16 -21.31 6.96 -33.85
C CYS A 16 -20.10 6.29 -33.16
N SER A 17 -19.09 5.84 -33.90
CA SER A 17 -17.81 5.44 -33.30
C SER A 17 -16.90 6.66 -33.14
N LYS A 18 -17.07 7.39 -32.03
CA LYS A 18 -16.10 8.41 -31.60
C LYS A 18 -15.15 7.78 -30.59
N PRO A 19 -13.84 8.11 -30.65
CA PRO A 19 -12.91 7.74 -29.59
C PRO A 19 -13.41 8.29 -28.24
N ASP A 20 -13.25 7.49 -27.19
CA ASP A 20 -13.50 7.91 -25.81
C ASP A 20 -12.56 9.07 -25.46
N PRO A 21 -13.06 10.20 -24.95
CA PRO A 21 -12.22 11.32 -24.55
C PRO A 21 -11.34 11.02 -23.32
N ASN A 22 -11.77 10.11 -22.43
CA ASN A 22 -11.09 9.82 -21.16
C ASN A 22 -10.86 8.31 -20.97
N PRO A 23 -10.07 7.66 -21.85
CA PRO A 23 -9.87 6.21 -21.79
C PRO A 23 -9.25 5.77 -20.45
N GLU A 24 -8.42 6.59 -19.82
CA GLU A 24 -7.75 6.28 -18.55
C GLU A 24 -8.70 5.91 -17.40
N LEU A 25 -9.95 6.37 -17.43
CA LEU A 25 -10.94 6.03 -16.40
C LEU A 25 -11.39 4.56 -16.47
N LYS A 26 -11.17 3.89 -17.61
CA LYS A 26 -11.44 2.46 -17.80
C LYS A 26 -10.21 1.58 -17.57
N ASP A 27 -9.04 2.18 -17.35
CA ASP A 27 -7.80 1.45 -17.09
C ASP A 27 -7.70 1.05 -15.61
N PRO A 28 -7.74 -0.25 -15.29
CA PRO A 28 -7.70 -0.70 -13.90
C PRO A 28 -6.37 -0.37 -13.21
N ILE A 29 -5.26 -0.26 -13.96
CA ILE A 29 -3.95 0.11 -13.39
C ILE A 29 -3.97 1.58 -12.96
N TYR A 30 -4.59 2.45 -13.75
CA TYR A 30 -4.72 3.86 -13.41
C TYR A 30 -5.56 4.06 -12.14
N SER A 31 -6.70 3.39 -12.05
CA SER A 31 -7.56 3.46 -10.86
C SER A 31 -6.84 2.97 -9.60
N ASP A 32 -6.11 1.86 -9.67
CA ASP A 32 -5.34 1.34 -8.55
C ASP A 32 -4.20 2.30 -8.11
N LEU A 33 -3.49 2.90 -9.06
CA LEU A 33 -2.48 3.92 -8.74
C LEU A 33 -3.09 5.15 -8.06
N GLN A 34 -4.29 5.59 -8.47
CA GLN A 34 -4.99 6.66 -7.77
C GLN A 34 -5.36 6.28 -6.34
N THR A 35 -5.84 5.06 -6.11
CA THR A 35 -6.11 4.55 -4.77
C THR A 35 -4.86 4.56 -3.90
N LYS A 36 -3.70 4.18 -4.46
CA LYS A 36 -2.40 4.23 -3.77
C LYS A 36 -1.96 5.66 -3.43
N VAL A 37 -2.14 6.61 -4.34
CA VAL A 37 -1.90 8.04 -4.06
C VAL A 37 -2.77 8.51 -2.90
N GLY A 38 -4.06 8.15 -2.89
CA GLY A 38 -4.98 8.48 -1.81
C GLY A 38 -4.53 7.89 -0.46
N ALA A 39 -4.15 6.60 -0.45
CA ALA A 39 -3.66 5.93 0.74
C ALA A 39 -2.35 6.54 1.28
N ALA A 40 -1.38 6.83 0.39
CA ALA A 40 -0.12 7.47 0.77
C ALA A 40 -0.33 8.89 1.31
N THR A 41 -1.26 9.65 0.71
CA THR A 41 -1.63 11.00 1.19
C THR A 41 -2.24 10.92 2.59
N ALA A 42 -3.19 10.00 2.82
CA ALA A 42 -3.79 9.82 4.13
C ALA A 42 -2.77 9.39 5.19
N ALA A 43 -1.83 8.49 4.84
CA ALA A 43 -0.76 8.06 5.72
C ALA A 43 0.19 9.21 6.08
N LEU A 44 0.55 10.06 5.10
CA LEU A 44 1.40 11.23 5.31
C LEU A 44 0.76 12.23 6.28
N GLU A 45 -0.51 12.58 6.06
CA GLU A 45 -1.23 13.52 6.93
C GLU A 45 -1.44 12.96 8.34
N ALA A 46 -1.70 11.66 8.47
CA ALA A 46 -1.78 11.00 9.77
C ALA A 46 -0.43 11.05 10.51
N GLU A 47 0.70 10.85 9.82
CA GLU A 47 2.03 10.88 10.44
C GLU A 47 2.45 12.31 10.81
N LYS A 48 2.14 13.32 10.00
CA LYS A 48 2.33 14.74 10.36
C LYS A 48 1.58 15.11 11.64
N LYS A 49 0.33 14.65 11.79
CA LYS A 49 -0.44 14.86 13.02
C LYS A 49 0.20 14.19 14.24
N LYS A 50 0.80 13.00 14.07
CA LYS A 50 1.56 12.36 15.16
C LYS A 50 2.83 13.14 15.52
N LEU A 51 3.54 13.67 14.52
CA LEU A 51 4.72 14.49 14.75
C LEU A 51 4.40 15.71 15.62
N GLU A 52 3.27 16.40 15.38
CA GLU A 52 2.81 17.50 16.23
C GLU A 52 2.58 17.05 17.69
N GLY A 53 2.05 15.84 17.89
CA GLY A 53 1.93 15.22 19.22
C GLY A 53 3.29 14.98 19.86
N PHE A 54 4.23 14.40 19.13
CA PHE A 54 5.59 14.14 19.63
C PHE A 54 6.39 15.42 19.92
N GLN A 55 6.14 16.52 19.19
CA GLN A 55 6.73 17.83 19.49
C GLN A 55 6.24 18.35 20.85
N LYS A 56 4.94 18.28 21.12
CA LYS A 56 4.37 18.66 22.43
C LYS A 56 4.89 17.77 23.56
N ASP A 57 4.98 16.47 23.33
CA ASP A 57 5.56 15.55 24.31
C ASP A 57 7.03 15.90 24.62
N MET A 58 7.80 16.28 23.59
CA MET A 58 9.20 16.67 23.75
C MET A 58 9.35 17.94 24.59
N GLU A 59 8.45 18.92 24.42
CA GLU A 59 8.42 20.15 25.22
C GLU A 59 8.04 19.90 26.69
N ALA A 60 7.19 18.89 26.94
CA ALA A 60 6.73 18.53 28.29
C ALA A 60 7.73 17.66 29.08
N VAL A 61 8.73 17.06 28.43
CA VAL A 61 9.67 16.15 29.08
C VAL A 61 10.66 16.90 29.96
N VAL A 62 10.85 16.40 31.19
CA VAL A 62 11.81 16.96 32.14
C VAL A 62 13.24 16.79 31.62
N PRO A 63 14.04 17.88 31.55
CA PRO A 63 15.43 17.83 31.12
C PRO A 63 16.27 16.86 31.94
N GLN A 64 17.34 16.32 31.33
CA GLN A 64 18.32 15.44 31.98
C GLN A 64 17.79 14.09 32.50
N THR A 65 16.60 13.68 32.06
CA THR A 65 16.06 12.34 32.34
C THR A 65 16.25 11.41 31.14
N GLY A 66 16.21 10.08 31.35
CA GLY A 66 16.23 9.12 30.24
C GLY A 66 15.06 9.25 29.26
N GLN A 67 13.97 9.89 29.67
CA GLN A 67 12.77 10.10 28.87
C GLN A 67 13.03 11.00 27.65
N ILE A 68 13.94 11.97 27.77
CA ILE A 68 14.27 12.89 26.67
C ILE A 68 14.81 12.15 25.44
N LYS A 69 15.63 11.11 25.67
CA LYS A 69 16.21 10.31 24.59
C LYS A 69 15.13 9.56 23.81
N TYR A 70 14.12 9.02 24.51
CA TYR A 70 13.01 8.33 23.85
C TYR A 70 12.09 9.29 23.12
N ALA A 71 11.80 10.46 23.69
CA ALA A 71 11.00 11.50 23.03
C ALA A 71 11.69 12.01 21.76
N GLN A 72 12.98 12.34 21.83
CA GLN A 72 13.79 12.70 20.68
C GLN A 72 13.78 11.60 19.61
N LYS A 73 14.01 10.35 20.01
CA LYS A 73 14.00 9.21 19.08
C LYS A 73 12.67 9.11 18.33
N ARG A 74 11.53 9.19 19.02
CA ARG A 74 10.19 9.14 18.38
C ARG A 74 9.99 10.29 17.39
N LEU A 75 10.42 11.50 17.77
CA LEU A 75 10.35 12.67 16.90
C LEU A 75 11.16 12.46 15.61
N TYR A 76 12.42 12.01 15.74
CA TYR A 76 13.27 11.72 14.59
C TYR A 76 12.74 10.57 13.72
N GLU A 77 12.22 9.50 14.32
CA GLU A 77 11.61 8.39 13.58
C GLU A 77 10.38 8.86 12.80
N SER A 78 9.54 9.70 13.39
CA SER A 78 8.37 10.27 12.72
C SER A 78 8.76 11.20 11.57
N GLN A 79 9.77 12.05 11.76
CA GLN A 79 10.32 12.89 10.67
C GLN A 79 10.87 12.04 9.51
N ALA A 80 11.64 11.00 9.81
CA ALA A 80 12.16 10.09 8.79
C ALA A 80 11.02 9.36 8.04
N ASN A 81 9.97 8.96 8.75
CA ASN A 81 8.78 8.35 8.15
C ASN A 81 8.04 9.33 7.23
N ILE A 82 7.90 10.60 7.62
CA ILE A 82 7.31 11.65 6.78
C ILE A 82 8.11 11.80 5.48
N THR A 83 9.44 11.94 5.56
CA THR A 83 10.28 12.05 4.36
C THR A 83 10.12 10.84 3.44
N ARG A 84 10.06 9.63 4.01
CA ARG A 84 9.81 8.40 3.23
C ARG A 84 8.44 8.43 2.53
N LEU A 85 7.39 8.83 3.25
CA LEU A 85 6.03 8.92 2.72
C LEU A 85 5.89 10.01 1.64
N GLU A 86 6.60 11.14 1.77
CA GLU A 86 6.65 12.19 0.75
C GLU A 86 7.30 11.68 -0.55
N GLN A 87 8.43 10.99 -0.42
CA GLN A 87 9.10 10.36 -1.57
C GLN A 87 8.21 9.32 -2.24
N GLU A 88 7.52 8.50 -1.46
CA GLU A 88 6.58 7.50 -1.95
C GLU A 88 5.38 8.15 -2.67
N LEU A 89 4.81 9.21 -2.09
CA LEU A 89 3.72 9.96 -2.69
C LEU A 89 4.14 10.58 -4.03
N GLU A 90 5.30 11.22 -4.08
CA GLU A 90 5.82 11.83 -5.31
C GLU A 90 6.08 10.78 -6.40
N TYR A 91 6.69 9.66 -6.02
CA TYR A 91 6.88 8.54 -6.93
C TYR A 91 5.55 8.01 -7.51
N LEU A 92 4.52 7.87 -6.68
CA LEU A 92 3.20 7.42 -7.12
C LEU A 92 2.53 8.44 -8.07
N LYS A 93 2.66 9.74 -7.81
CA LYS A 93 2.16 10.79 -8.70
C LYS A 93 2.81 10.72 -10.07
N LEU A 94 4.14 10.60 -10.13
CA LEU A 94 4.87 10.43 -11.38
C LEU A 94 4.41 9.19 -12.16
N LYS A 95 4.13 8.09 -11.45
CA LYS A 95 3.57 6.88 -12.06
C LYS A 95 2.17 7.08 -12.62
N VAL A 96 1.28 7.78 -11.91
CA VAL A 96 -0.07 8.11 -12.39
C VAL A 96 0.03 8.93 -13.68
N GLU A 97 0.88 9.96 -13.72
CA GLU A 97 1.08 10.79 -14.91
C GLU A 97 1.62 10.00 -16.11
N GLN A 98 2.61 9.13 -15.85
CA GLN A 98 3.16 8.24 -16.87
C GLN A 98 2.09 7.29 -17.40
N ARG A 99 1.28 6.71 -16.51
CA ARG A 99 0.22 5.78 -16.90
C ARG A 99 -0.85 6.47 -17.70
N LEU A 100 -1.25 7.70 -17.34
CA LEU A 100 -2.20 8.50 -18.12
C LEU A 100 -1.76 8.66 -19.57
N LYS A 101 -0.51 9.06 -19.81
CA LYS A 101 0.05 9.19 -21.18
C LYS A 101 0.08 7.85 -21.92
N THR A 102 0.41 6.77 -21.20
CA THR A 102 0.49 5.41 -21.75
C THR A 102 -0.90 4.87 -22.10
N ALA A 103 -1.89 5.05 -21.23
CA ALA A 103 -3.28 4.65 -21.44
C ALA A 103 -3.87 5.37 -22.65
N GLN A 104 -3.70 6.69 -22.75
CA GLN A 104 -4.17 7.47 -23.89
C GLN A 104 -3.51 7.04 -25.22
N SER A 105 -2.20 6.79 -25.21
CA SER A 105 -1.49 6.38 -26.43
C SER A 105 -1.81 4.94 -26.85
N SER A 106 -1.92 4.01 -25.91
CA SER A 106 -2.28 2.61 -26.17
C SER A 106 -3.74 2.48 -26.62
N TYR A 107 -4.67 3.23 -26.02
CA TYR A 107 -6.06 3.30 -26.44
C TYR A 107 -6.18 3.78 -27.89
N LYS A 108 -5.51 4.87 -28.26
CA LYS A 108 -5.52 5.38 -29.65
C LYS A 108 -5.03 4.32 -30.65
N LYS A 109 -3.99 3.55 -30.29
CA LYS A 109 -3.47 2.45 -31.11
C LYS A 109 -4.47 1.30 -31.23
N ALA A 110 -5.05 0.86 -30.11
CA ALA A 110 -6.05 -0.21 -30.07
C ALA A 110 -7.31 0.17 -30.85
N TYR A 111 -7.79 1.41 -30.68
CA TYR A 111 -8.92 1.96 -31.43
C TYR A 111 -8.68 1.96 -32.95
N ALA A 112 -7.51 2.40 -33.39
CA ALA A 112 -7.13 2.38 -34.81
C ALA A 112 -7.08 0.96 -35.38
N LYS A 113 -6.70 -0.03 -34.56
CA LYS A 113 -6.64 -1.45 -34.92
C LYS A 113 -7.92 -2.23 -34.66
N LYS A 114 -8.93 -1.62 -34.03
CA LYS A 114 -10.16 -2.26 -33.52
C LYS A 114 -9.87 -3.44 -32.58
N GLU A 115 -8.80 -3.32 -31.79
CA GLU A 115 -8.43 -4.28 -30.75
C GLU A 115 -9.16 -3.97 -29.43
N GLU A 116 -9.34 -4.98 -28.59
CA GLU A 116 -9.86 -4.81 -27.23
C GLU A 116 -8.85 -4.04 -26.36
N TRP A 117 -9.37 -3.15 -25.51
CA TRP A 117 -8.57 -2.35 -24.60
C TRP A 117 -9.35 -2.14 -23.30
N PRO A 118 -8.73 -2.22 -22.10
CA PRO A 118 -7.31 -2.53 -21.82
C PRO A 118 -6.92 -4.00 -22.09
N ASP A 119 -5.62 -4.29 -22.25
CA ASP A 119 -5.12 -5.68 -22.43
C ASP A 119 -5.23 -6.47 -21.10
N PRO A 120 -6.01 -7.55 -21.04
CA PRO A 120 -6.14 -8.37 -19.82
C PRO A 120 -4.81 -8.98 -19.35
N LYS A 121 -3.88 -9.26 -20.27
CA LYS A 121 -2.56 -9.83 -19.93
C LYS A 121 -1.64 -8.80 -19.27
N GLU A 122 -1.75 -7.54 -19.67
CA GLU A 122 -1.02 -6.45 -19.02
C GLU A 122 -1.45 -6.33 -17.56
N TYR A 123 -2.77 -6.34 -17.31
CA TYR A 123 -3.30 -6.20 -15.97
C TYR A 123 -2.93 -7.38 -15.06
N SER A 124 -2.98 -8.62 -15.56
CA SER A 124 -2.56 -9.78 -14.78
C SER A 124 -1.06 -9.76 -14.45
N SER A 125 -0.23 -9.31 -15.39
CA SER A 125 1.21 -9.12 -15.18
C SER A 125 1.48 -8.06 -14.12
N TYR A 126 0.75 -6.94 -14.16
CA TYR A 126 0.82 -5.88 -13.15
C TYR A 126 0.51 -6.40 -11.74
N LEU A 127 -0.58 -7.17 -11.59
CA LEU A 127 -0.95 -7.76 -10.29
C LEU A 127 0.10 -8.77 -9.79
N ALA A 128 0.69 -9.55 -10.69
CA ALA A 128 1.77 -10.47 -10.34
C ALA A 128 3.01 -9.72 -9.83
N GLU A 129 3.43 -8.66 -10.51
CA GLU A 129 4.53 -7.82 -10.05
C GLU A 129 4.23 -7.15 -8.71
N GLU A 130 3.01 -6.66 -8.53
CA GLU A 130 2.58 -6.07 -7.26
C GLU A 130 2.66 -7.08 -6.12
N LYS A 131 2.14 -8.29 -6.34
CA LYS A 131 2.24 -9.38 -5.36
C LYS A 131 3.70 -9.69 -5.02
N LEU A 132 4.59 -9.69 -5.99
CA LEU A 132 6.03 -9.90 -5.76
C LEU A 132 6.68 -8.74 -4.99
N ARG A 133 6.28 -7.50 -5.26
CA ARG A 133 6.77 -6.31 -4.53
C ARG A 133 6.32 -6.33 -3.07
N ASN A 134 5.08 -6.74 -2.82
CA ASN A 134 4.46 -6.79 -1.49
C ASN A 134 4.78 -8.08 -0.72
N ALA A 135 5.28 -9.11 -1.39
CA ALA A 135 5.70 -10.34 -0.75
C ALA A 135 6.80 -10.06 0.29
N LYS A 136 6.70 -10.69 1.46
CA LYS A 136 7.72 -10.59 2.49
C LYS A 136 9.07 -11.00 1.90
N ARG A 137 10.02 -10.06 1.85
CA ARG A 137 11.42 -10.31 1.45
C ARG A 137 12.23 -11.03 2.53
N SER A 138 11.56 -11.66 3.50
CA SER A 138 12.23 -12.47 4.51
C SER A 138 12.70 -13.76 3.87
N TRP A 139 14.02 -13.93 3.77
CA TRP A 139 14.67 -15.21 3.55
C TRP A 139 14.52 -16.05 4.83
N ASP A 140 13.29 -16.50 5.12
CA ASP A 140 13.03 -17.32 6.29
C ASP A 140 13.58 -18.73 6.04
N VAL A 141 14.80 -18.94 6.55
CA VAL A 141 15.52 -20.21 6.44
C VAL A 141 14.67 -21.36 7.01
N LYS A 142 13.89 -21.10 8.06
CA LYS A 142 13.06 -22.13 8.71
C LYS A 142 11.91 -22.56 7.80
N GLN A 143 11.27 -21.61 7.12
CA GLN A 143 10.22 -21.89 6.15
C GLN A 143 10.78 -22.67 4.95
N ARG A 144 11.94 -22.27 4.40
CA ARG A 144 12.60 -23.01 3.31
C ARG A 144 13.02 -24.43 3.68
N MET A 145 13.57 -24.63 4.87
CA MET A 145 13.96 -25.97 5.34
C MET A 145 12.71 -26.86 5.48
N LYS A 146 11.61 -26.31 6.00
CA LYS A 146 10.31 -26.99 6.05
C LYS A 146 9.78 -27.34 4.64
N ASP A 147 9.82 -26.39 3.71
CA ASP A 147 9.36 -26.59 2.33
C ASP A 147 10.26 -27.57 1.55
N ALA A 148 11.56 -27.64 1.89
CA ALA A 148 12.52 -28.60 1.35
C ALA A 148 12.46 -29.98 2.03
N GLY A 149 11.55 -30.20 2.99
CA GLY A 149 11.43 -31.46 3.72
C GLY A 149 12.58 -31.75 4.69
N VAL A 150 13.41 -30.75 5.00
CA VAL A 150 14.52 -30.85 5.95
C VAL A 150 14.02 -30.41 7.32
N SER A 151 13.77 -31.36 8.22
CA SER A 151 13.41 -31.05 9.61
C SER A 151 14.59 -30.39 10.33
N PHE A 152 14.37 -29.20 10.86
CA PHE A 152 15.33 -28.51 11.72
C PHE A 152 15.28 -29.15 13.11
N ASP A 153 15.96 -30.28 13.26
CA ASP A 153 16.17 -30.90 14.57
C ASP A 153 17.30 -30.12 15.27
N THR A 154 16.97 -28.96 15.84
CA THR A 154 17.88 -28.29 16.79
C THR A 154 17.95 -29.14 18.04
N GLY A 155 18.81 -30.16 18.01
CA GLY A 155 19.31 -30.89 19.16
C GLY A 155 20.22 -30.03 20.04
N ILE A 156 19.80 -28.80 20.36
CA ILE A 156 20.46 -27.96 21.36
C ILE A 156 19.51 -27.86 22.56
N GLY A 157 19.76 -28.72 23.56
CA GLY A 157 19.45 -28.38 24.94
C GLY A 157 18.23 -29.05 25.59
N LYS A 158 18.03 -30.36 25.43
CA LYS A 158 17.39 -31.17 26.49
C LYS A 158 18.48 -31.76 27.39
N ALA A 159 19.21 -30.90 28.10
CA ALA A 159 20.15 -31.30 29.14
C ALA A 159 20.11 -30.25 30.25
N GLY A 160 19.65 -30.67 31.44
CA GLY A 160 19.72 -29.88 32.67
C GLY A 160 18.35 -29.55 33.27
N GLY A 161 17.74 -30.52 33.93
CA GLY A 161 16.82 -30.23 35.02
C GLY A 161 17.61 -29.52 36.13
N GLY A 162 17.15 -28.31 36.48
CA GLY A 162 17.60 -27.55 37.63
C GLY A 162 16.37 -26.96 38.29
N GLU A 163 15.84 -27.68 39.26
CA GLU A 163 14.91 -27.20 40.27
C GLU A 163 15.54 -26.01 40.99
N GLY A 164 14.83 -24.87 41.02
CA GLY A 164 15.26 -23.65 41.67
C GLY A 164 14.16 -22.61 41.59
N GLY A 165 13.19 -22.72 42.50
CA GLY A 165 12.14 -21.72 42.66
C GLY A 165 12.66 -20.44 43.29
N ALA A 166 12.00 -19.32 42.96
CA ALA A 166 11.66 -18.23 43.86
C ALA A 166 10.90 -17.13 43.08
N GLU A 167 9.71 -16.78 43.59
CA GLU A 167 9.12 -15.43 43.67
C GLU A 167 8.87 -14.67 42.35
N GLY A 168 7.65 -14.36 41.93
CA GLY A 168 6.47 -13.99 42.70
C GLY A 168 6.41 -12.48 42.95
N HIS A 169 6.07 -11.68 41.93
CA HIS A 169 5.48 -10.33 42.01
C HIS A 169 4.84 -10.05 40.63
N GLY A 170 3.54 -9.82 40.44
CA GLY A 170 2.49 -9.38 41.35
C GLY A 170 2.21 -7.88 41.16
N GLY A 171 1.13 -7.55 40.43
CA GLY A 171 0.58 -6.19 40.28
C GLY A 171 0.47 -5.75 38.81
N GLY A 172 -0.68 -5.75 38.12
CA GLY A 172 -2.07 -5.75 38.59
C GLY A 172 -2.55 -4.34 38.92
N GLU A 173 -2.98 -3.56 37.92
CA GLU A 173 -3.91 -2.45 38.15
C GLU A 173 -4.83 -2.25 36.95
N LYS A 174 -6.06 -2.76 37.07
CA LYS A 174 -7.24 -2.28 36.35
C LYS A 174 -7.76 -1.07 37.11
N ALA A 175 -8.01 0.03 36.42
CA ALA A 175 -8.86 1.11 36.92
C ALA A 175 -10.14 1.16 36.08
N GLU A 176 -11.20 0.52 36.61
CA GLU A 176 -12.58 0.96 36.41
C GLU A 176 -12.87 2.03 37.47
N GLY A 177 -13.57 3.09 37.09
CA GLY A 177 -14.07 4.10 38.03
C GLY A 177 -14.91 5.14 37.30
N GLY A 178 -16.23 4.99 37.36
CA GLY A 178 -17.23 5.95 36.86
C GLY A 178 -17.83 6.82 37.97
N GLY A 179 -18.83 7.61 37.58
CA GLY A 179 -19.65 8.51 38.43
C GLY A 179 -19.40 9.99 38.07
N HIS A 180 -20.39 10.85 37.83
CA HIS A 180 -21.83 10.85 38.07
C HIS A 180 -22.54 11.69 37.01
#